data_AF-A0A941TYT3-F1
#
_entry.id   AF-A0A941TYT3-F1
#
_cell.length_a   1.000
_cell.length_b   1.000
_cell.length_c   1.000
_cell.angle_alpha   90.00
_cell.angle_beta   90.00
_cell.angle_gamma   90.00
#
_symmetry.space_group_name_H-M   'P 1'
#
loop_
_entity.id
_entity.type
_entity.pdbx_description
1 polymer ?
#
loop_
_entity_poly.entity_id
_entity_poly.type
_entity_poly.pdbx_seq_one_letter_code
_entity_poly.pdbx_strand_id
1 'polypeptide(L)' 'VPQRLRAKAAYTLRRLKLDNGERVVRWRQSWYQLYTAGQLDLAGLRRVAPLIADAVERAARA' A
#
# COMPACT_ATOMS: atom_id res chain seq x y z
N VAL A 1 -2.21 16.02 3.43
CA VAL A 1 -2.81 16.26 4.76
C VAL A 1 -2.21 17.52 5.38
N PRO A 2 -3.02 18.55 5.72
CA PRO A 2 -2.55 19.77 6.38
C PRO A 2 -1.75 19.49 7.66
N GLN A 3 -0.68 20.24 7.92
CA GLN A 3 0.27 19.95 9.00
C GLN A 3 -0.41 19.85 10.37
N ARG A 4 -1.31 20.78 10.70
CA ARG A 4 -2.09 20.80 11.96
C ARG A 4 -2.95 19.55 12.20
N LEU A 5 -3.29 18.80 11.14
CA LEU A 5 -4.15 17.62 11.23
C LEU A 5 -3.36 16.29 11.18
N ARG A 6 -2.04 16.33 10.92
CA ARG A 6 -1.24 15.09 10.74
C ARG A 6 -1.28 14.20 11.98
N ALA A 7 -1.15 14.77 13.18
CA ALA A 7 -1.19 14.02 14.42
C ALA A 7 -2.55 13.31 14.62
N LYS A 8 -3.64 14.03 14.38
CA LYS A 8 -5.00 13.48 14.47
C LYS A 8 -5.22 12.36 13.44
N ALA A 9 -4.79 12.57 12.19
CA ALA A 9 -4.89 11.56 11.14
C ALA A 9 -4.08 10.28 11.48
N ALA A 10 -2.84 10.43 11.94
CA ALA A 10 -2.00 9.30 12.34
C ALA A 10 -2.61 8.51 13.50
N TYR A 11 -3.15 9.20 14.51
CA TYR A 11 -3.86 8.57 15.63
C TYR A 11 -5.09 7.80 15.14
N THR A 12 -5.91 8.40 14.28
CA THR A 12 -7.11 7.75 13.72
C THR A 12 -6.74 6.50 12.91
N LEU A 13 -5.71 6.57 12.05
CA LEU A 13 -5.26 5.43 11.25
C LEU A 13 -4.81 4.26 12.13
N ARG A 14 -4.03 4.53 13.18
CA ARG A 14 -3.59 3.50 14.15
C ARG A 14 -4.77 2.92 14.92
N ARG A 15 -5.65 3.78 15.46
CA ARG A 15 -6.81 3.35 16.26
C ARG A 15 -7.77 2.46 15.46
N LEU A 16 -7.96 2.78 14.17
CA LEU A 16 -8.81 2.01 13.27
C LEU A 16 -8.09 0.88 12.55
N LYS A 17 -6.78 0.67 12.82
CA LYS A 17 -5.94 -0.34 12.18
C LYS A 17 -5.94 -0.24 10.65
N LEU A 18 -5.97 0.98 10.12
CA LEU A 18 -5.99 1.27 8.68
C LEU A 18 -4.59 1.48 8.09
N ASP A 19 -3.59 1.63 8.95
CA ASP A 19 -2.19 1.78 8.57
C ASP A 19 -1.53 0.42 8.28
N ASN A 20 -1.28 -0.34 9.34
CA ASN A 20 -0.57 -1.60 9.40
C ASN A 20 -1.40 -2.67 10.10
N GLY A 21 -2.73 -2.49 10.15
CA GLY A 21 -3.63 -3.52 10.62
C GLY A 21 -3.41 -4.81 9.83
N GLU A 22 -3.41 -5.93 10.54
CA GLU A 22 -3.06 -7.25 9.99
C GLU A 22 -3.82 -7.58 8.70
N ARG A 23 -5.11 -7.27 8.64
CA ARG A 23 -5.95 -7.46 7.45
C ARG A 23 -5.50 -6.61 6.26
N VAL A 24 -5.16 -5.34 6.50
CA VAL A 24 -4.71 -4.41 5.45
C VAL A 24 -3.35 -4.86 4.90
N VAL A 25 -2.44 -5.27 5.78
CA VAL A 25 -1.13 -5.81 5.40
C VAL A 25 -1.31 -7.10 4.59
N ARG A 26 -2.17 -8.03 5.03
CA ARG A 26 -2.48 -9.26 4.28
C ARG A 26 -2.96 -8.98 2.88
N TRP A 27 -3.92 -8.07 2.70
CA TRP A 27 -4.42 -7.73 1.36
C TRP A 27 -3.34 -7.11 0.46
N ARG A 28 -2.52 -6.22 1.02
CA ARG A 28 -1.36 -5.64 0.31
C ARG A 28 -0.39 -6.73 -0.14
N GLN A 29 -0.09 -7.70 0.73
CA GLN A 29 0.76 -8.85 0.39
C GLN A 29 0.13 -9.71 -0.70
N SER A 30 -1.17 -9.99 -0.65
CA SER A 30 -1.85 -10.77 -1.69
C SER A 30 -1.76 -10.10 -3.06
N TRP A 31 -1.97 -8.78 -3.16
CA TRP A 31 -1.80 -8.07 -4.43
C TRP A 31 -0.36 -8.13 -4.94
N TYR A 32 0.61 -7.97 -4.06
CA TYR A 32 2.02 -8.09 -4.43
C TYR A 32 2.36 -9.51 -4.90
N GLN A 33 1.84 -10.55 -4.23
CA GLN A 33 2.02 -11.94 -4.64
C GLN A 33 1.46 -12.22 -6.04
N LEU A 34 0.26 -11.72 -6.34
CA LEU A 34 -0.34 -11.82 -7.68
C LEU A 34 0.53 -11.15 -8.73
N TYR A 35 1.11 -9.99 -8.41
CA TYR A 35 2.06 -9.31 -9.30
C TYR A 35 3.33 -10.13 -9.51
N THR A 36 3.95 -10.64 -8.44
CA THR A 36 5.17 -11.47 -8.56
C THR A 36 4.93 -12.80 -9.27
N ALA A 37 3.69 -13.31 -9.23
CA ALA A 37 3.27 -14.50 -9.96
C ALA A 37 2.92 -14.23 -11.44
N GLY A 38 2.99 -12.97 -11.90
CA GLY A 38 2.64 -12.57 -13.26
C GLY A 38 1.14 -12.58 -13.57
N GLN A 39 0.29 -12.76 -12.56
CA GLN A 39 -1.17 -12.75 -12.69
C GLN A 39 -1.75 -11.34 -12.67
N LEU A 40 -0.93 -10.36 -12.28
CA LEU A 40 -1.27 -8.94 -12.24
C LEU A 40 -0.11 -8.16 -12.82
N ASP A 41 -0.37 -7.31 -13.81
CA ASP A 41 0.63 -6.42 -14.36
C ASP A 41 0.81 -5.16 -13.49
N LEU A 42 1.83 -4.36 -13.78
CA LEU A 42 2.11 -3.15 -13.02
C LEU A 42 0.96 -2.13 -13.06
N ALA A 43 0.27 -2.03 -14.21
CA ALA A 43 -0.88 -1.14 -14.37
C ALA A 43 -2.06 -1.60 -13.50
N GLY A 44 -2.36 -2.90 -13.46
CA GLY A 44 -3.35 -3.50 -12.58
C GLY A 44 -2.99 -3.32 -11.11
N LEU A 45 -1.73 -3.57 -10.74
CA LEU A 45 -1.23 -3.34 -9.38
C LEU A 45 -1.40 -1.87 -8.96
N ARG A 46 -1.18 -0.91 -9.85
CA ARG A 46 -1.38 0.52 -9.56
C ARG A 46 -2.85 0.88 -9.29
N ARG A 47 -3.83 0.17 -9.88
CA ARG A 47 -5.26 0.40 -9.61
C ARG A 47 -5.69 -0.07 -8.22
N VAL A 48 -5.15 -1.21 -7.75
CA VAL A 48 -5.56 -1.84 -6.48
C VAL A 48 -4.65 -1.50 -5.31
N ALA A 49 -3.36 -1.26 -5.56
CA ALA A 49 -2.32 -1.02 -4.57
C ALA A 49 -1.26 -0.01 -5.07
N PRO A 50 -1.63 1.27 -5.28
CA PRO A 50 -0.75 2.27 -5.90
C PRO A 50 0.58 2.47 -5.17
N LEU A 51 0.58 2.49 -3.84
CA LEU A 51 1.81 2.67 -3.05
C LEU A 51 2.79 1.49 -3.19
N ILE A 52 2.28 0.29 -3.46
CA ILE A 52 3.12 -0.89 -3.74
C ILE A 52 3.68 -0.79 -5.16
N ALA A 53 2.84 -0.45 -6.15
CA ALA A 53 3.30 -0.24 -7.52
C ALA A 53 4.43 0.80 -7.59
N ASP A 54 4.29 1.92 -6.87
CA ASP A 54 5.33 2.94 -6.80
C ASP A 54 6.61 2.40 -6.11
N ALA A 55 6.49 1.54 -5.11
CA ALA A 55 7.64 0.91 -4.45
C ALA A 55 8.37 -0.07 -5.38
N VAL A 56 7.62 -0.88 -6.13
CA VAL A 56 8.17 -1.79 -7.14
C VAL A 56 8.89 -1.03 -8.25
N GLU A 57 8.29 0.05 -8.77
CA GLU A 57 8.95 0.89 -9.77
C GLU A 57 10.22 1.54 -9.25
N ARG A 58 10.22 2.03 -7.99
CA ARG A 58 11.44 2.58 -7.38
C ARG A 58 12.51 1.50 -7.24
N ALA A 59 12.15 0.30 -6.81
CA ALA A 59 13.07 -0.82 -6.68
C ALA A 59 13.64 -1.29 -8.04
N ALA A 60 12.87 -1.20 -9.12
CA ALA A 60 13.34 -1.55 -10.46
C ALA A 60 14.28 -0.50 -11.09
N ARG A 61 14.29 0.73 -10.56
CA ARG A 61 15.17 1.82 -11.01
C ARG A 61 16.45 1.95 -10.17
N ALA A 62 16.53 1.27 -9.04
CA ALA A 62 17.65 1.27 -8.10
C ALA A 62 18.61 0.12 -8.40
#